data_AF-A0A8H3GW54-F1
#
_entry.id   AF-A0A8H3GW54-F1
#
_cell.length_a   1.000
_cell.length_b   1.000
_cell.length_c   1.000
_cell.angle_alpha   90.00
_cell.angle_beta   90.00
_cell.angle_gamma   90.00
#
_symmetry.space_group_name_H-M   'P 1'
#
loop_
_entity.id
_entity.type
_entity.pdbx_description
1 polymer ?
#
loop_
_entity_poly.entity_id
_entity_poly.type
_entity_poly.pdbx_seq_one_letter_code
_entity_poly.pdbx_strand_id
1 'polypeptide(L)'
;MAPTDEIAYLKGLARQLQEKIEQLQAAKEATPTPAQQLRMILIGPPGAGKGTQAPTIRDKFCVCHLATGDMLRDQVAKKTPLGVEAKKIMDAGGLVSDNIMVGMIKDQLQNNKDCKNGFILDGFPRTVPQAEKLDGMLAERKEKLDHVVELKIDDQLLVSRITGRLIHVASGRTYHKEFNPPKKPMTDDVTGEPLIQRSDDNAETLRKRLTAFHQQTGPVVDYYKKQGIWKAVDAAQAPKVVWNNLNKIFTAQ
;
A
#
# COMPACT_ATOMS: atom_id res chain seq x y z
N MET A 1 -10.73 21.01 50.28
CA MET A 1 -10.53 21.97 49.19
C MET A 1 -11.81 22.78 49.05
N ALA A 2 -11.72 24.11 48.92
CA ALA A 2 -12.93 24.93 48.83
C ALA A 2 -13.61 24.69 47.47
N PRO A 3 -14.95 24.75 47.37
CA PRO A 3 -15.69 24.53 46.11
C PRO A 3 -15.20 25.43 44.95
N THR A 4 -14.66 26.60 45.28
CA THR A 4 -14.05 27.56 44.37
C THR A 4 -12.77 27.05 43.70
N ASP A 5 -11.94 26.26 44.40
CA ASP A 5 -10.68 25.73 43.86
C ASP A 5 -10.94 24.61 42.84
N GLU A 6 -11.99 23.82 43.08
CA GLU A 6 -12.42 22.73 42.19
C GLU A 6 -13.02 23.28 40.89
N ILE A 7 -13.82 24.35 40.97
CA ILE A 7 -14.34 25.06 39.80
C ILE A 7 -13.20 25.68 38.97
N ALA A 8 -12.19 26.26 39.61
CA ALA A 8 -11.03 26.83 38.92
C ALA A 8 -10.22 25.74 38.19
N TYR A 9 -10.02 24.59 38.83
CA TYR A 9 -9.36 23.43 38.25
C TYR A 9 -10.10 22.88 37.02
N LEU A 10 -11.42 22.69 37.13
CA LEU A 10 -12.24 22.18 36.03
C LEU A 10 -12.27 23.13 34.82
N LYS A 11 -12.28 24.45 35.05
CA LYS A 11 -12.16 25.45 33.99
C LYS A 11 -10.80 25.37 33.29
N GLY A 12 -9.72 25.12 34.03
CA GLY A 12 -8.39 24.92 33.48
C GLY A 12 -8.31 23.67 32.58
N LEU A 13 -8.90 22.56 33.03
CA LEU A 13 -8.94 21.31 32.26
C LEU A 13 -9.77 21.45 30.98
N ALA A 14 -10.92 22.11 31.06
CA ALA A 14 -11.77 22.39 29.89
C ALA A 14 -11.02 23.22 28.84
N ARG A 15 -10.28 24.24 29.26
CA ARG A 15 -9.45 25.05 28.37
C ARG A 15 -8.35 24.23 27.68
N GLN A 16 -7.64 23.38 28.43
CA GLN A 16 -6.63 22.50 27.82
C GLN A 16 -7.23 21.51 26.82
N LEU A 17 -8.41 20.96 27.11
CA LEU A 17 -9.13 20.10 26.17
C LEU A 17 -9.54 20.87 24.91
N GLN A 18 -10.04 22.10 25.06
CA GLN A 18 -10.41 22.97 23.94
C GLN A 18 -9.22 23.26 23.03
N GLU A 19 -8.09 23.67 23.60
CA GLU A 19 -6.84 23.94 22.88
C GLU A 19 -6.34 22.69 22.12
N LYS A 20 -6.47 21.51 22.72
CA LYS A 20 -6.08 20.24 22.10
C LYS A 20 -7.03 19.83 20.97
N ILE A 21 -8.33 20.10 21.11
CA ILE A 21 -9.33 19.88 20.05
C ILE A 21 -9.03 20.80 18.87
N GLU A 22 -8.77 22.08 19.12
CA GLU A 22 -8.42 23.06 18.09
C GLU A 22 -7.13 22.68 17.36
N GLN A 23 -6.10 22.24 18.08
CA GLN A 23 -4.85 21.74 17.48
C GLN A 23 -5.10 20.50 16.58
N LEU A 24 -5.94 19.56 17.01
CA LEU A 24 -6.28 18.38 16.23
C LEU A 24 -7.14 18.71 15.00
N GLN A 25 -8.02 19.72 15.11
CA GLN A 25 -8.81 20.23 13.99
C GLN A 25 -7.92 20.95 12.97
N ALA A 26 -7.03 21.84 13.41
CA ALA A 26 -6.08 22.54 12.55
C ALA A 26 -5.10 21.58 11.83
N ALA A 27 -4.64 20.53 12.51
CA ALA A 27 -3.81 19.49 11.88
C ALA A 27 -4.57 18.70 10.79
N LYS A 28 -5.90 18.62 10.88
CA LYS A 28 -6.77 17.98 9.89
C LYS A 28 -7.04 18.88 8.67
N GLU A 29 -6.95 20.19 8.85
CA GLU A 29 -7.22 21.22 7.82
C GLU A 29 -5.96 21.78 7.16
N ALA A 30 -4.77 21.47 7.66
CA ALA A 30 -3.52 21.92 7.07
C ALA A 30 -3.34 21.41 5.64
N THR A 31 -3.29 22.33 4.67
CA THR A 31 -2.97 22.03 3.28
C THR A 31 -1.55 21.45 3.20
N PRO A 32 -1.33 20.31 2.53
CA PRO A 32 -0.01 19.71 2.51
C PRO A 32 0.98 20.61 1.75
N THR A 33 2.13 20.89 2.36
CA THR A 33 3.32 21.47 1.75
C THR A 33 3.82 20.62 0.57
N PRO A 34 4.57 21.19 -0.41
CA PRO A 34 5.11 20.43 -1.55
C PRO A 34 5.96 19.21 -1.19
N ALA A 35 6.57 19.17 0.01
CA ALA A 35 7.29 18.02 0.56
C ALA A 35 6.37 16.83 0.94
N GLN A 36 5.05 17.04 0.98
CA GLN A 36 4.04 16.01 1.26
C GLN A 36 3.47 15.37 -0.03
N GLN A 37 3.92 15.79 -1.22
CA GLN A 37 3.48 15.20 -2.49
C GLN A 37 4.20 13.90 -2.86
N LEU A 38 4.16 12.90 -1.97
CA LEU A 38 4.89 11.65 -2.13
C LEU A 38 4.34 10.83 -3.32
N ARG A 39 5.16 10.66 -4.37
CA ARG A 39 4.87 9.78 -5.51
C ARG A 39 5.86 8.63 -5.51
N MET A 40 5.41 7.43 -5.17
CA MET A 40 6.30 6.30 -5.00
C MET A 40 5.77 4.99 -5.57
N ILE A 41 6.71 4.07 -5.80
CA ILE A 41 6.44 2.68 -6.15
C ILE A 41 6.89 1.79 -4.99
N LEU A 42 6.05 0.81 -4.63
CA LEU A 42 6.40 -0.25 -3.70
C LEU A 42 6.57 -1.57 -4.46
N ILE A 43 7.84 -1.99 -4.62
CA ILE A 43 8.24 -3.24 -5.26
C ILE A 43 8.46 -4.30 -4.17
N GLY A 44 8.12 -5.54 -4.47
CA GLY A 44 8.47 -6.69 -3.63
C GLY A 44 7.65 -7.90 -4.03
N PRO A 45 8.12 -9.12 -3.69
CA PRO A 45 7.39 -10.33 -4.05
C PRO A 45 6.03 -10.42 -3.31
N PRO A 46 5.12 -11.30 -3.74
CA PRO A 46 3.89 -11.59 -3.01
C PRO A 46 4.22 -12.02 -1.57
N GLY A 47 3.60 -11.39 -0.57
CA GLY A 47 3.82 -11.72 0.84
C GLY A 47 4.93 -10.90 1.52
N ALA A 48 5.64 -10.03 0.78
CA ALA A 48 6.67 -9.16 1.34
C ALA A 48 6.16 -8.07 2.30
N GLY A 49 4.83 -7.92 2.47
CA GLY A 49 4.25 -6.93 3.40
C GLY A 49 3.81 -5.61 2.77
N LYS A 50 3.71 -5.54 1.43
CA LYS A 50 3.24 -4.33 0.73
C LYS A 50 1.89 -3.80 1.24
N GLY A 51 0.87 -4.68 1.28
CA GLY A 51 -0.46 -4.35 1.79
C GLY A 51 -0.52 -4.04 3.30
N THR A 52 0.55 -4.35 4.05
CA THR A 52 0.68 -3.96 5.46
C THR A 52 1.24 -2.54 5.58
N GLN A 53 2.23 -2.20 4.75
CA GLN A 53 2.94 -0.92 4.84
C GLN A 53 2.22 0.20 4.06
N ALA A 54 1.65 -0.10 2.90
CA ALA A 54 1.04 0.90 2.03
C ALA A 54 -0.10 1.71 2.70
N PRO A 55 -1.02 1.13 3.48
CA PRO A 55 -2.01 1.93 4.23
C PRO A 55 -1.36 2.89 5.24
N THR A 56 -0.28 2.45 5.89
CA THR A 56 0.46 3.30 6.85
C THR A 56 1.13 4.47 6.14
N ILE A 57 1.71 4.25 4.96
CA ILE A 57 2.27 5.32 4.12
C ILE A 57 1.15 6.26 3.65
N ARG A 58 0.04 5.72 3.15
CA ARG A 58 -1.14 6.45 2.68
C ARG A 58 -1.64 7.42 3.74
N ASP A 59 -1.87 6.92 4.95
CA ASP A 59 -2.44 7.70 6.05
C ASP A 59 -1.46 8.76 6.58
N LYS A 60 -0.16 8.46 6.60
CA LYS A 60 0.86 9.41 7.07
C LYS A 60 1.09 10.57 6.09
N PHE A 61 1.15 10.28 4.79
CA PHE A 61 1.50 11.26 3.76
C PHE A 61 0.27 11.82 3.03
N CYS A 62 -0.93 11.38 3.39
CA CYS A 62 -2.19 11.81 2.78
C CYS A 62 -2.21 11.64 1.25
N VAL A 63 -1.66 10.53 0.77
CA VAL A 63 -1.56 10.15 -0.65
C VAL A 63 -2.54 9.04 -0.98
N CYS A 64 -2.87 8.80 -2.25
CA CYS A 64 -3.71 7.65 -2.61
C CYS A 64 -2.90 6.35 -2.66
N HIS A 65 -3.54 5.21 -2.36
CA HIS A 65 -2.95 3.88 -2.50
C HIS A 65 -3.57 3.17 -3.71
N LEU A 66 -2.79 2.98 -4.76
CA LEU A 66 -3.21 2.32 -5.98
C LEU A 66 -2.65 0.88 -6.01
N ALA A 67 -3.39 -0.03 -5.38
CA ALA A 67 -3.10 -1.46 -5.40
C ALA A 67 -3.73 -2.14 -6.62
N THR A 68 -2.95 -2.36 -7.67
CA THR A 68 -3.48 -2.92 -8.92
C THR A 68 -4.11 -4.30 -8.74
N GLY A 69 -3.57 -5.11 -7.83
CA GLY A 69 -4.17 -6.42 -7.51
C GLY A 69 -5.56 -6.30 -6.88
N ASP A 70 -5.79 -5.29 -6.03
CA ASP A 70 -7.10 -5.06 -5.42
C ASP A 70 -8.08 -4.42 -6.40
N MET A 71 -7.60 -3.51 -7.25
CA MET A 71 -8.40 -2.97 -8.36
C MET A 71 -8.90 -4.09 -9.29
N LEU A 72 -8.02 -5.03 -9.68
CA LEU A 72 -8.42 -6.19 -10.49
C LEU A 72 -9.41 -7.10 -9.74
N ARG A 73 -9.20 -7.37 -8.45
CA ARG A 73 -10.14 -8.17 -7.64
C ARG A 73 -11.51 -7.52 -7.50
N ASP A 74 -11.57 -6.20 -7.40
CA ASP A 74 -12.84 -5.46 -7.41
C ASP A 74 -13.59 -5.66 -8.74
N GLN A 75 -12.88 -5.61 -9.87
CA GLN A 75 -13.46 -5.94 -11.19
C GLN A 75 -13.97 -7.38 -11.25
N VAL A 76 -13.22 -8.33 -10.69
CA VAL A 76 -13.63 -9.74 -10.58
C VAL A 76 -14.91 -9.88 -9.75
N ALA A 77 -14.99 -9.21 -8.59
CA ALA A 77 -16.15 -9.24 -7.72
C ALA A 77 -17.40 -8.65 -8.39
N LYS A 78 -17.21 -7.56 -9.15
CA LYS A 78 -18.26 -6.91 -9.96
C LYS A 78 -18.62 -7.68 -11.24
N LYS A 79 -17.89 -8.76 -11.56
CA LYS A 79 -18.08 -9.59 -12.75
C LYS A 79 -18.06 -8.79 -14.07
N THR A 80 -17.22 -7.76 -14.13
CA THR A 80 -17.03 -7.00 -15.38
C THR A 80 -16.33 -7.88 -16.43
N PRO A 81 -16.41 -7.55 -17.74
CA PRO A 81 -15.70 -8.31 -18.77
C PRO A 81 -14.19 -8.45 -18.47
N LEU A 82 -13.55 -7.34 -18.07
CA LEU A 82 -12.18 -7.33 -17.60
C LEU A 82 -11.97 -8.23 -16.37
N GLY A 83 -12.88 -8.17 -15.39
CA GLY A 83 -12.82 -8.99 -14.19
C GLY A 83 -12.86 -10.50 -14.49
N VAL A 84 -13.70 -10.93 -15.43
CA VAL A 84 -13.81 -12.35 -15.82
C VAL A 84 -12.51 -12.86 -16.44
N GLU A 85 -11.89 -12.07 -17.32
CA GLU A 85 -10.60 -12.41 -17.94
C GLU A 85 -9.45 -12.37 -16.92
N ALA A 86 -9.38 -11.30 -16.13
CA ALA A 86 -8.37 -11.12 -15.11
C ALA A 86 -8.38 -12.25 -14.07
N LYS A 87 -9.57 -12.75 -13.68
CA LYS A 87 -9.69 -13.85 -12.72
C LYS A 87 -8.90 -15.08 -13.16
N LYS A 88 -9.08 -15.51 -14.42
CA LYS A 88 -8.42 -16.70 -14.97
C LYS A 88 -6.90 -16.56 -14.95
N ILE A 89 -6.41 -15.38 -15.35
CA ILE A 89 -4.97 -15.07 -15.38
C ILE A 89 -4.39 -15.05 -13.94
N MET A 90 -5.10 -14.41 -13.01
CA MET A 90 -4.65 -14.26 -11.63
C MET A 90 -4.62 -15.59 -10.87
N ASP A 91 -5.66 -16.42 -11.01
CA ASP A 91 -5.71 -17.74 -10.38
C ASP A 91 -4.57 -18.64 -10.88
N ALA A 92 -4.18 -18.50 -12.16
CA ALA A 92 -3.03 -19.19 -12.75
C ALA A 92 -1.67 -18.61 -12.34
N GLY A 93 -1.64 -17.48 -11.61
CA GLY A 93 -0.41 -16.79 -11.20
C GLY A 93 0.25 -15.94 -12.28
N GLY A 94 -0.46 -15.65 -13.38
CA GLY A 94 0.00 -14.84 -14.49
C GLY A 94 -0.13 -13.33 -14.28
N LEU A 95 0.32 -12.55 -15.27
CA LEU A 95 0.17 -11.09 -15.31
C LEU A 95 -0.89 -10.69 -16.35
N VAL A 96 -1.73 -9.73 -15.97
CA VAL A 96 -2.65 -9.06 -16.90
C VAL A 96 -1.86 -8.16 -17.84
N SER A 97 -2.36 -7.94 -19.05
CA SER A 97 -1.63 -7.24 -20.12
C SER A 97 -1.23 -5.81 -19.75
N ASP A 98 -0.04 -5.40 -20.18
CA ASP A 98 0.56 -4.10 -19.87
C ASP A 98 -0.36 -2.92 -20.24
N ASN A 99 -1.04 -3.00 -21.39
CA ASN A 99 -1.93 -1.93 -21.85
C ASN A 99 -3.14 -1.74 -20.93
N ILE A 100 -3.73 -2.84 -20.45
CA ILE A 100 -4.84 -2.77 -19.49
C ILE A 100 -4.35 -2.15 -18.19
N MET A 101 -3.18 -2.60 -17.68
CA MET A 101 -2.64 -2.11 -16.42
C MET A 101 -2.28 -0.61 -16.47
N VAL A 102 -1.60 -0.19 -17.54
CA VAL A 102 -1.26 1.23 -17.77
C VAL A 102 -2.52 2.07 -17.91
N GLY A 103 -3.53 1.59 -18.64
CA GLY A 103 -4.81 2.27 -18.79
C GLY A 103 -5.54 2.47 -17.45
N MET A 104 -5.58 1.43 -16.61
CA MET A 104 -6.17 1.51 -15.27
C MET A 104 -5.46 2.53 -14.37
N ILE A 105 -4.13 2.55 -14.37
CA ILE A 105 -3.37 3.54 -13.58
C ILE A 105 -3.58 4.94 -14.12
N LYS A 106 -3.57 5.12 -15.45
CA LYS A 106 -3.81 6.40 -16.09
C LYS A 106 -5.16 6.99 -15.69
N ASP A 107 -6.21 6.18 -15.76
CA ASP A 107 -7.56 6.57 -15.32
C ASP A 107 -7.58 7.02 -13.86
N GLN A 108 -6.98 6.24 -12.95
CA GLN A 108 -6.91 6.62 -11.53
C GLN A 108 -6.16 7.92 -11.31
N LEU A 109 -4.99 8.11 -11.92
CA LEU A 109 -4.23 9.35 -11.74
C LEU A 109 -4.93 10.57 -12.35
N GLN A 110 -5.80 10.39 -13.34
CA GLN A 110 -6.56 11.48 -13.96
C GLN A 110 -7.84 11.83 -13.19
N ASN A 111 -8.58 10.81 -12.74
CA ASN A 111 -9.94 10.97 -12.26
C ASN A 111 -10.08 10.84 -10.73
N ASN A 112 -9.10 10.23 -10.04
CA ASN A 112 -9.15 10.06 -8.60
C ASN A 112 -8.61 11.30 -7.87
N LYS A 113 -9.51 12.03 -7.20
CA LYS A 113 -9.17 13.24 -6.43
C LYS A 113 -8.24 12.96 -5.26
N ASP A 114 -8.27 11.74 -4.71
CA ASP A 114 -7.41 11.35 -3.57
C ASP A 114 -5.93 11.30 -3.99
N CYS A 115 -5.64 11.15 -5.28
CA CYS A 115 -4.29 11.13 -5.81
C CYS A 115 -3.69 12.52 -6.05
N LYS A 116 -4.42 13.60 -5.75
CA LYS A 116 -3.95 14.98 -5.93
C LYS A 116 -2.67 15.28 -5.15
N ASN A 117 -2.52 14.65 -3.98
CA ASN A 117 -1.37 14.83 -3.11
C ASN A 117 -0.25 13.81 -3.40
N GLY A 118 -0.33 13.04 -4.48
CA GLY A 118 0.61 11.95 -4.76
C GLY A 118 -0.03 10.58 -4.55
N PHE A 119 0.80 9.54 -4.68
CA PHE A 119 0.32 8.17 -4.79
C PHE A 119 1.38 7.15 -4.38
N ILE A 120 0.90 5.97 -3.98
CA ILE A 120 1.69 4.75 -3.82
C ILE A 120 1.19 3.75 -4.86
N LEU A 121 2.06 3.39 -5.81
CA LEU A 121 1.79 2.29 -6.73
C LEU A 121 2.22 0.98 -6.08
N ASP A 122 1.26 0.12 -5.75
CA ASP A 122 1.49 -1.21 -5.17
C ASP A 122 1.22 -2.29 -6.22
N GLY A 123 2.29 -2.97 -6.64
CA GLY A 123 2.23 -4.04 -7.61
C GLY A 123 2.16 -3.56 -9.07
N PHE A 124 2.57 -2.32 -9.34
CA PHE A 124 2.81 -1.77 -10.67
C PHE A 124 3.95 -0.74 -10.58
N PRO A 125 4.87 -0.67 -11.57
CA PRO A 125 5.01 -1.53 -12.73
C PRO A 125 5.58 -2.92 -12.36
N ARG A 126 5.26 -3.94 -13.17
CA ARG A 126 5.77 -5.31 -13.05
C ARG A 126 6.68 -5.73 -14.20
N THR A 127 6.75 -4.94 -15.27
CA THR A 127 7.60 -5.15 -16.44
C THR A 127 8.31 -3.84 -16.79
N VAL A 128 9.45 -3.91 -17.47
CA VAL A 128 10.17 -2.70 -17.93
C VAL A 128 9.31 -1.85 -18.89
N PRO A 129 8.57 -2.42 -19.85
CA PRO A 129 7.66 -1.63 -20.68
C PRO A 129 6.57 -0.90 -19.89
N GLN A 130 6.07 -1.46 -18.79
CA GLN A 130 5.15 -0.75 -17.89
C GLN A 130 5.85 0.42 -17.18
N ALA A 131 7.10 0.24 -16.75
CA ALA A 131 7.89 1.30 -16.11
C ALA A 131 8.15 2.47 -17.08
N GLU A 132 8.57 2.18 -18.31
CA GLU A 132 8.78 3.21 -19.35
C GLU A 132 7.49 3.98 -19.67
N LYS A 133 6.35 3.27 -19.78
CA LYS A 133 5.03 3.90 -20.01
C LYS A 133 4.58 4.75 -18.82
N LEU A 134 4.85 4.30 -17.59
CA LEU A 134 4.57 5.07 -16.39
C LEU A 134 5.38 6.36 -16.35
N ASP A 135 6.68 6.26 -16.59
CA ASP A 135 7.58 7.41 -16.57
C ASP A 135 7.21 8.42 -17.67
N GLY A 136 6.88 7.95 -18.87
CA GLY A 136 6.37 8.80 -19.96
C GLY A 136 5.06 9.51 -19.59
N MET A 137 4.11 8.80 -18.99
CA MET A 137 2.84 9.39 -18.53
C MET A 137 3.05 10.44 -17.43
N LEU A 138 3.97 10.22 -16.49
CA LEU A 138 4.29 11.20 -15.45
C LEU A 138 4.99 12.43 -16.03
N ALA A 139 5.89 12.24 -17.01
CA ALA A 139 6.54 13.33 -17.71
C ALA A 139 5.54 14.23 -18.46
N GLU A 140 4.55 13.65 -19.16
CA GLU A 140 3.45 14.39 -19.79
C GLU A 140 2.67 15.25 -18.78
N ARG A 141 2.56 14.77 -17.53
CA ARG A 141 1.89 15.45 -16.42
C ARG A 141 2.80 16.44 -15.68
N LYS A 142 4.07 16.56 -16.07
CA LYS A 142 5.11 17.33 -15.35
C LYS A 142 5.28 16.86 -13.90
N GLU A 143 5.06 15.57 -13.66
CA GLU A 143 5.25 14.90 -12.38
C GLU A 143 6.47 13.98 -12.46
N LYS A 144 7.04 13.63 -11.31
CA LYS A 144 8.15 12.68 -11.20
C LYS A 144 7.92 11.72 -10.04
N LEU A 145 8.55 10.56 -10.10
CA LEU A 145 8.64 9.67 -8.95
C LEU A 145 9.70 10.17 -7.98
N ASP A 146 9.38 10.15 -6.68
CA ASP A 146 10.30 10.51 -5.62
C ASP A 146 11.10 9.29 -5.15
N HIS A 147 10.42 8.15 -5.01
CA HIS A 147 11.01 6.93 -4.46
C HIS A 147 10.49 5.65 -5.12
N VAL A 148 11.40 4.70 -5.32
CA VAL A 148 11.07 3.31 -5.64
C VAL A 148 11.64 2.43 -4.54
N VAL A 149 10.77 1.85 -3.72
CA VAL A 149 11.22 1.04 -2.58
C VAL A 149 10.96 -0.43 -2.82
N GLU A 150 12.02 -1.23 -2.72
CA GLU A 150 11.95 -2.69 -2.80
C GLU A 150 11.94 -3.30 -1.38
N LEU A 151 10.88 -4.04 -1.07
CA LEU A 151 10.77 -4.88 0.11
C LEU A 151 11.45 -6.24 -0.16
N LYS A 152 12.67 -6.40 0.35
CA LYS A 152 13.49 -7.60 0.17
C LYS A 152 13.20 -8.65 1.24
N ILE A 153 13.01 -9.88 0.82
CA ILE A 153 12.76 -11.02 1.70
C ILE A 153 13.05 -12.32 0.95
N ASP A 154 13.56 -13.32 1.66
CA ASP A 154 13.81 -14.65 1.09
C ASP A 154 12.50 -15.39 0.76
N ASP A 155 12.49 -16.05 -0.40
CA ASP A 155 11.34 -16.79 -0.92
C ASP A 155 10.83 -17.86 0.05
N GLN A 156 11.72 -18.47 0.84
CA GLN A 156 11.36 -19.48 1.83
C GLN A 156 10.42 -18.94 2.91
N LEU A 157 10.57 -17.66 3.29
CA LEU A 157 9.72 -17.00 4.28
C LEU A 157 8.36 -16.59 3.71
N LEU A 158 8.21 -16.54 2.38
CA LEU A 158 7.00 -16.06 1.73
C LEU A 158 5.89 -17.10 1.69
N VAL A 159 6.23 -18.40 1.70
CA VAL A 159 5.25 -19.49 1.65
C VAL A 159 4.33 -19.42 2.85
N SER A 160 4.89 -19.41 4.07
CA SER A 160 4.10 -19.32 5.30
C SER A 160 3.29 -18.02 5.35
N ARG A 161 3.90 -16.89 4.97
CA ARG A 161 3.23 -15.57 4.94
C ARG A 161 2.01 -15.52 4.04
N ILE A 162 2.03 -16.21 2.91
CA ILE A 162 0.92 -16.22 1.95
C ILE A 162 -0.17 -17.20 2.37
N THR A 163 0.20 -18.43 2.76
CA THR A 163 -0.79 -19.45 3.12
C THR A 163 -1.52 -19.15 4.43
N GLY A 164 -0.91 -18.35 5.31
CA GLY A 164 -1.53 -17.86 6.54
C GLY A 164 -2.26 -16.52 6.41
N ARG A 165 -2.29 -15.90 5.22
CA ARG A 165 -2.87 -14.57 5.02
C ARG A 165 -4.41 -14.58 5.11
N LEU A 166 -4.93 -13.57 5.81
CA LEU A 166 -6.35 -13.27 5.90
C LEU A 166 -6.57 -11.81 5.53
N ILE A 167 -7.65 -11.49 4.81
CA ILE A 167 -7.89 -10.14 4.29
C ILE A 167 -9.34 -9.73 4.55
N HIS A 168 -9.50 -8.49 4.99
CA HIS A 168 -10.79 -7.83 5.03
C HIS A 168 -11.07 -7.17 3.67
N VAL A 169 -12.06 -7.66 2.93
CA VAL A 169 -12.31 -7.26 1.53
C VAL A 169 -12.61 -5.77 1.40
N ALA A 170 -13.46 -5.22 2.27
CA ALA A 170 -13.94 -3.84 2.12
C ALA A 170 -12.83 -2.80 2.33
N SER A 171 -11.83 -3.12 3.15
CA SER A 171 -10.75 -2.18 3.50
C SER A 171 -9.37 -2.52 2.93
N GLY A 172 -9.18 -3.76 2.46
CA GLY A 172 -7.86 -4.30 2.10
C GLY A 172 -6.95 -4.63 3.29
N ARG A 173 -7.39 -4.41 4.54
CA ARG A 173 -6.60 -4.74 5.74
C ARG A 173 -6.22 -6.22 5.73
N THR A 174 -4.96 -6.47 6.05
CA THR A 174 -4.36 -7.81 5.99
C THR A 174 -3.92 -8.27 7.37
N TYR A 175 -4.27 -9.51 7.69
CA TYR A 175 -3.92 -10.24 8.90
C TYR A 175 -3.15 -11.51 8.53
N HIS A 176 -2.60 -12.17 9.53
CA HIS A 176 -1.96 -13.48 9.39
C HIS A 176 -2.33 -14.37 10.56
N LYS A 177 -2.65 -15.65 10.32
CA LYS A 177 -3.03 -16.63 11.36
C LYS A 177 -2.03 -16.79 12.52
N GLU A 178 -0.80 -16.29 12.38
CA GLU A 178 0.32 -16.53 13.31
C GLU A 178 1.09 -15.23 13.59
N PHE A 179 1.59 -14.55 12.55
CA PHE A 179 2.44 -13.37 12.71
C PHE A 179 1.70 -12.07 13.03
N ASN A 180 0.40 -12.01 12.72
CA ASN A 180 -0.46 -10.85 12.96
C ASN A 180 -1.94 -11.29 13.05
N PRO A 181 -2.30 -12.13 14.05
CA PRO A 181 -3.63 -12.69 14.13
C PRO A 181 -4.66 -11.60 14.44
N PRO A 182 -5.89 -11.68 13.90
CA PRO A 182 -6.97 -10.83 14.35
C PRO A 182 -7.29 -11.13 15.82
N LYS A 183 -7.79 -10.13 16.56
CA LYS A 183 -8.20 -10.29 17.97
C LYS A 183 -9.28 -11.36 18.11
N LYS A 184 -10.22 -11.40 17.15
CA LYS A 184 -11.22 -12.45 17.03
C LYS A 184 -10.99 -13.25 15.75
N PRO A 185 -10.98 -14.60 15.78
CA PRO A 185 -10.76 -15.41 14.60
C PRO A 185 -11.66 -15.00 13.42
N MET A 186 -11.06 -14.91 12.23
CA MET A 186 -11.73 -14.58 10.96
C MET A 186 -12.58 -13.29 11.00
N THR A 187 -12.22 -12.34 11.87
CA THR A 187 -12.96 -11.09 12.06
C THR A 187 -12.02 -9.89 11.96
N ASP A 188 -12.43 -8.84 11.25
CA ASP A 188 -11.68 -7.59 11.19
C ASP A 188 -11.75 -6.84 12.52
N ASP A 189 -10.60 -6.40 13.03
CA ASP A 189 -10.49 -5.78 14.36
C ASP A 189 -11.15 -4.40 14.47
N VAL A 190 -11.42 -3.75 13.33
CA VAL A 190 -11.96 -2.38 13.29
C VAL A 190 -13.46 -2.40 13.01
N THR A 191 -13.90 -3.19 12.03
CA THR A 191 -15.31 -3.21 11.59
C THR A 191 -16.10 -4.37 12.15
N GLY A 192 -15.44 -5.44 12.63
CA GLY A 192 -16.12 -6.67 13.04
C GLY A 192 -16.63 -7.53 11.88
N GLU A 193 -16.33 -7.14 10.63
CA GLU A 193 -16.73 -7.87 9.42
C GLU A 193 -15.86 -9.12 9.19
N PRO A 194 -16.34 -10.11 8.44
CA PRO A 194 -15.60 -11.34 8.20
C PRO A 194 -14.34 -11.11 7.36
N LEU A 195 -13.28 -11.82 7.72
CA LEU A 195 -12.07 -11.96 6.91
C LEU A 195 -12.23 -13.12 5.92
N ILE A 196 -11.49 -13.06 4.82
CA ILE A 196 -11.41 -14.16 3.85
C ILE A 196 -9.95 -14.53 3.57
N GLN A 197 -9.76 -15.74 3.04
CA GLN A 197 -8.53 -16.13 2.37
C GLN A 197 -8.75 -16.05 0.85
N ARG A 198 -7.79 -15.50 0.10
CA ARG A 198 -7.90 -15.43 -1.36
C ARG A 198 -7.72 -16.80 -2.00
N SER A 199 -8.33 -17.04 -3.15
CA SER A 199 -8.16 -18.28 -3.92
C SER A 199 -6.72 -18.50 -4.40
N ASP A 200 -6.02 -17.41 -4.72
CA ASP A 200 -4.63 -17.41 -5.19
C ASP A 200 -3.58 -17.48 -4.05
N ASP A 201 -4.01 -17.60 -2.79
CA ASP A 201 -3.13 -17.69 -1.62
C ASP A 201 -2.80 -19.14 -1.25
N ASN A 202 -2.20 -19.83 -2.22
CA ASN A 202 -1.73 -21.21 -2.10
C ASN A 202 -0.28 -21.36 -2.61
N ALA A 203 0.39 -22.46 -2.22
CA ALA A 203 1.81 -22.67 -2.51
C ALA A 203 2.12 -22.80 -4.02
N GLU A 204 1.23 -23.42 -4.80
CA GLU A 204 1.41 -23.60 -6.24
C GLU A 204 1.38 -22.26 -6.97
N THR A 205 0.33 -21.47 -6.74
CA THR A 205 0.18 -20.14 -7.31
C THR A 205 1.29 -19.21 -6.84
N LEU A 206 1.72 -19.31 -5.58
CA LEU A 206 2.86 -18.54 -5.07
C LEU A 206 4.14 -18.82 -5.85
N ARG A 207 4.50 -20.10 -6.07
CA ARG A 207 5.71 -20.46 -6.82
C ARG A 207 5.71 -19.83 -8.21
N LYS A 208 4.59 -19.93 -8.94
CA LYS A 208 4.44 -19.30 -10.26
C LYS A 208 4.62 -17.79 -10.20
N ARG A 209 4.04 -17.14 -9.18
CA ARG A 209 4.16 -15.69 -8.97
C ARG A 209 5.57 -15.25 -8.57
N LEU A 210 6.31 -16.05 -7.81
CA LEU A 210 7.71 -15.77 -7.47
C LEU A 210 8.59 -15.87 -8.71
N THR A 211 8.45 -16.94 -9.50
CA THR A 211 9.14 -17.06 -10.78
C THR A 211 8.86 -15.86 -11.68
N ALA A 212 7.58 -15.49 -11.85
CA ALA A 212 7.21 -14.34 -12.66
C ALA A 212 7.77 -13.01 -12.09
N PHE A 213 7.77 -12.84 -10.77
CA PHE A 213 8.33 -11.65 -10.11
C PHE A 213 9.82 -11.52 -10.41
N HIS A 214 10.61 -12.58 -10.20
CA HIS A 214 12.06 -12.55 -10.43
C HIS A 214 12.40 -12.33 -11.91
N GLN A 215 11.65 -12.96 -12.82
CA GLN A 215 11.90 -12.85 -14.27
C GLN A 215 11.47 -11.51 -14.86
N GLN A 216 10.34 -10.95 -14.42
CA GLN A 216 9.73 -9.80 -15.09
C GLN A 216 9.84 -8.50 -14.27
N THR A 217 9.67 -8.60 -12.95
CA THR A 217 9.73 -7.46 -12.03
C THR A 217 11.15 -7.21 -11.51
N GLY A 218 12.01 -8.23 -11.45
CA GLY A 218 13.44 -8.07 -11.16
C GLY A 218 14.12 -7.02 -12.05
N PRO A 219 13.99 -7.08 -13.39
CA PRO A 219 14.53 -6.06 -14.29
C PRO A 219 14.03 -4.63 -14.06
N VAL A 220 12.82 -4.46 -13.50
CA VAL A 220 12.26 -3.14 -13.15
C VAL A 220 13.06 -2.49 -12.02
N VAL A 221 13.59 -3.29 -11.09
CA VAL A 221 14.48 -2.79 -10.03
C VAL A 221 15.73 -2.17 -10.64
N ASP A 222 16.35 -2.85 -11.60
CA ASP A 222 17.56 -2.35 -12.25
C ASP A 222 17.30 -1.12 -13.12
N TYR A 223 16.11 -1.05 -13.74
CA TYR A 223 15.64 0.15 -14.43
C TYR A 223 15.62 1.38 -13.49
N TYR A 224 15.01 1.28 -12.31
CA TYR A 224 14.92 2.40 -11.37
C TYR A 224 16.21 2.65 -10.55
N LYS A 225 17.08 1.65 -10.39
CA LYS A 225 18.44 1.86 -9.84
C LYS A 225 19.24 2.82 -10.72
N LYS A 226 19.17 2.66 -12.05
CA LYS A 226 19.88 3.55 -13.00
C LYS A 226 19.42 5.01 -12.89
N GLN A 227 18.18 5.24 -12.46
CA GLN A 227 17.63 6.57 -12.24
C GLN A 227 17.95 7.15 -10.85
N GLY A 228 18.59 6.39 -9.95
CA GLY A 228 19.01 6.87 -8.64
C GLY A 228 17.90 7.00 -7.59
N ILE A 229 16.66 6.62 -7.91
CA ILE A 229 15.49 6.75 -7.01
C ILE A 229 15.14 5.45 -6.26
N TRP A 230 15.88 4.37 -6.49
CA TRP A 230 15.66 3.08 -5.86
C TRP A 230 16.28 2.99 -4.45
N LYS A 231 15.56 2.34 -3.53
CA LYS A 231 16.01 1.97 -2.18
C LYS A 231 15.54 0.56 -1.82
N ALA A 232 16.33 -0.18 -1.03
CA ALA A 232 15.93 -1.48 -0.49
C ALA A 232 15.60 -1.39 1.00
N VAL A 233 14.63 -2.19 1.44
CA VAL A 233 14.29 -2.40 2.85
C VAL A 233 14.19 -3.89 3.13
N ASP A 234 14.85 -4.35 4.20
CA ASP A 234 14.66 -5.71 4.71
C ASP A 234 13.24 -5.87 5.27
N ALA A 235 12.45 -6.72 4.61
CA ALA A 235 11.05 -7.00 4.92
C ALA A 235 10.86 -8.32 5.69
N ALA A 236 11.94 -9.02 6.05
CA ALA A 236 11.89 -10.16 6.96
C ALA A 236 11.56 -9.73 8.40
N GLN A 237 11.87 -8.48 8.77
CA GLN A 237 11.65 -7.90 10.09
C GLN A 237 10.16 -7.73 10.44
N ALA A 238 9.89 -7.47 11.74
CA ALA A 238 8.55 -7.17 12.23
C ALA A 238 7.97 -5.89 11.56
N PRO A 239 6.63 -5.80 11.36
CA PRO A 239 6.01 -4.70 10.61
C PRO A 239 6.40 -3.29 11.08
N LYS A 240 6.54 -3.08 12.40
CA LYS A 240 6.94 -1.79 12.98
C LYS A 240 8.39 -1.41 12.63
N VAL A 241 9.30 -2.40 12.56
CA VAL A 241 10.70 -2.18 12.18
C VAL A 241 10.79 -1.84 10.70
N VAL A 242 10.08 -2.57 9.84
CA VAL A 242 9.98 -2.29 8.41
C VAL A 242 9.44 -0.87 8.19
N TRP A 243 8.36 -0.50 8.89
CA TRP A 243 7.81 0.86 8.84
C TRP A 243 8.83 1.93 9.22
N ASN A 244 9.57 1.74 10.32
CA ASN A 244 10.57 2.71 10.75
C ASN A 244 11.67 2.90 9.68
N ASN A 245 12.09 1.82 9.01
CA ASN A 245 13.06 1.88 7.93
C ASN A 245 12.51 2.60 6.69
N LEU A 246 11.26 2.31 6.32
CA LEU A 246 10.56 3.02 5.24
C LEU A 246 10.45 4.52 5.56
N ASN A 247 9.99 4.86 6.76
CA ASN A 247 9.81 6.24 7.16
C ASN A 247 11.11 7.04 7.10
N LYS A 248 12.24 6.44 7.50
CA LYS A 248 13.57 7.08 7.37
C LYS A 248 13.91 7.44 5.93
N ILE A 249 13.52 6.63 4.95
CA ILE A 249 13.75 6.92 3.53
C ILE A 249 12.98 8.17 3.11
N PHE A 250 11.72 8.30 3.55
CA PHE A 250 10.83 9.38 3.13
C PHE A 250 11.11 10.71 3.85
N THR A 251 11.65 10.66 5.08
CA THR A 251 11.92 11.86 5.88
C THR A 251 13.39 12.30 5.84
N ALA A 252 14.28 11.53 5.21
CA ALA A 252 15.65 11.96 4.96
C ALA A 252 15.67 12.90 3.74
N GLN A 253 15.26 14.15 3.97
CA GLN A 253 15.51 15.28 3.08
C GLN A 253 16.50 16.23 3.73
#